data_AF-A0A9N9KDQ4-F1
#
_entry.id   AF-A0A9N9KDQ4-F1
#
_cell.length_a   1.000
_cell.length_b   1.000
_cell.length_c   1.000
_cell.angle_alpha   90.00
_cell.angle_beta   90.00
_cell.angle_gamma   90.00
#
_symmetry.space_group_name_H-M   'P 1'
#
loop_
_entity.id
_entity.type
_entity.pdbx_description
1 polymer ?
#
loop_
_entity_poly.entity_id
_entity_poly.type
_entity_poly.pdbx_seq_one_letter_code
_entity_poly.pdbx_strand_id
1 'polypeptide(L)'
;MTNANLVMLSVIPDIFFNTTLLHCIWHLEQNLIKNLKEKLDNKFDSFMKAFYQCCNSLSIPIFEHYWAELIQNYFDASDYLIENLNSY
;
A
#
# COMPACT_ATOMS: atom_id res chain seq x y z
N MET A 1 11.33 -17.26 1.85
CA MET A 1 12.27 -16.99 2.95
C MET A 1 13.70 -16.94 2.40
N THR A 2 14.34 -15.78 2.37
CA THR A 2 15.81 -15.67 2.38
C THR A 2 16.19 -14.35 3.06
N ASN A 3 16.77 -14.49 4.24
CA ASN A 3 17.38 -13.45 5.05
C ASN A 3 18.72 -13.05 4.39
N ALA A 4 18.78 -11.93 3.68
CA ALA A 4 20.00 -11.50 2.98
C ALA A 4 20.44 -10.10 3.41
N ASN A 5 21.26 -10.11 4.47
CA ASN A 5 22.44 -9.27 4.74
C ASN A 5 22.28 -7.75 4.87
N LEU A 6 22.33 -7.32 6.14
CA LEU A 6 22.47 -5.96 6.67
C LEU A 6 23.72 -5.17 6.19
N VAL A 7 24.59 -5.75 5.35
CA VAL A 7 25.77 -5.07 4.78
C VAL A 7 25.42 -4.28 3.51
N MET A 8 24.30 -4.60 2.86
CA MET A 8 23.76 -3.88 1.69
C MET A 8 22.96 -2.61 2.09
N LEU A 9 23.19 -2.02 3.26
CA LEU A 9 22.33 -0.93 3.77
C LEU A 9 22.88 0.49 3.52
N SER A 10 24.13 0.65 3.10
CA SER A 10 24.77 1.98 3.06
C SER A 10 24.89 2.64 1.67
N VAL A 11 24.59 1.94 0.57
CA VAL A 11 24.64 2.51 -0.81
C VAL A 11 23.34 2.23 -1.59
N ILE A 12 22.40 1.51 -0.99
CA ILE A 12 21.25 0.88 -1.62
C ILE A 12 19.88 1.34 -1.06
N PRO A 13 19.74 2.37 -0.19
CA PRO A 13 18.44 2.69 0.38
C PRO A 13 17.41 3.08 -0.69
N ASP A 14 17.73 3.87 -1.72
CA ASP A 14 16.72 4.20 -2.74
C ASP A 14 16.32 3.01 -3.61
N ILE A 15 17.27 2.20 -4.08
CA ILE A 15 16.97 1.08 -5.00
C ILE A 15 16.32 -0.08 -4.26
N PHE A 16 16.76 -0.42 -3.03
CA PHE A 16 16.13 -1.47 -2.24
C PHE A 16 14.87 -1.00 -1.50
N PHE A 17 14.77 0.24 -1.04
CA PHE A 17 13.50 0.74 -0.51
C PHE A 17 12.47 0.72 -1.63
N ASN A 18 12.79 1.22 -2.82
CA ASN A 18 11.84 1.20 -3.92
C ASN A 18 11.54 -0.23 -4.41
N THR A 19 12.51 -1.15 -4.44
CA THR A 19 12.27 -2.55 -4.84
C THR A 19 11.52 -3.34 -3.75
N THR A 20 11.84 -3.12 -2.48
CA THR A 20 11.18 -3.77 -1.32
C THR A 20 9.79 -3.19 -1.16
N LEU A 21 9.61 -1.88 -1.26
CA LEU A 21 8.32 -1.19 -1.29
C LEU A 21 7.51 -1.62 -2.51
N LEU A 22 8.09 -1.77 -3.70
CA LEU A 22 7.39 -2.29 -4.87
C LEU A 22 6.95 -3.74 -4.65
N HIS A 23 7.80 -4.57 -4.04
CA HIS A 23 7.46 -5.94 -3.69
C HIS A 23 6.37 -5.99 -2.59
N CYS A 24 6.43 -5.08 -1.63
CA CYS A 24 5.41 -4.90 -0.59
C CYS A 24 4.10 -4.38 -1.18
N ILE A 25 4.11 -3.38 -2.05
CA ILE A 25 2.95 -2.85 -2.78
C ILE A 25 2.34 -3.95 -3.62
N TRP A 26 3.14 -4.76 -4.32
CA TRP A 26 2.65 -5.90 -5.07
C TRP A 26 1.95 -6.92 -4.18
N HIS A 27 2.56 -7.29 -3.04
CA HIS A 27 1.92 -8.20 -2.08
C HIS A 27 0.65 -7.60 -1.47
N LEU A 28 0.65 -6.30 -1.18
CA LEU A 28 -0.53 -5.57 -0.69
C LEU A 28 -1.62 -5.57 -1.75
N GLU A 29 -1.30 -5.27 -3.00
CA GLU A 29 -2.22 -5.37 -4.13
C GLU A 29 -2.82 -6.78 -4.25
N GLN A 30 -2.02 -7.84 -4.15
CA GLN A 30 -2.56 -9.21 -4.18
C GLN A 30 -3.55 -9.46 -3.04
N ASN A 31 -3.25 -8.95 -1.84
CA ASN A 31 -4.14 -9.02 -0.69
C ASN A 31 -5.42 -8.20 -0.89
N LEU A 32 -5.33 -7.00 -1.47
CA LEU A 32 -6.48 -6.15 -1.77
C LEU A 32 -7.36 -6.77 -2.86
N ILE A 33 -6.78 -7.32 -3.91
CA ILE A 33 -7.52 -8.06 -4.95
C ILE A 33 -8.27 -9.24 -4.32
N LYS A 34 -7.59 -10.01 -3.45
CA LYS A 34 -8.18 -11.20 -2.83
C LYS A 34 -9.33 -10.87 -1.88
N ASN A 35 -9.24 -9.78 -1.11
CA ASN A 35 -10.18 -9.51 -0.01
C ASN A 35 -11.19 -8.38 -0.32
N LEU A 36 -10.87 -7.48 -1.25
CA LEU A 36 -11.69 -6.28 -1.51
C LEU A 36 -12.26 -6.23 -2.92
N LYS A 37 -11.76 -6.99 -3.89
CA LYS A 37 -12.28 -6.94 -5.27
C LYS A 37 -13.76 -7.29 -5.35
N GLU A 38 -14.17 -8.38 -4.70
CA GLU A 38 -15.58 -8.78 -4.66
C GLU A 38 -16.43 -7.81 -3.83
N LYS A 39 -15.87 -7.26 -2.76
CA LYS A 39 -16.58 -6.33 -1.86
C LYS A 39 -16.84 -4.97 -2.49
N LEU A 40 -15.87 -4.47 -3.26
CA LEU A 40 -15.94 -3.15 -3.89
C LEU A 40 -16.54 -3.20 -5.30
N ASP A 41 -16.56 -4.37 -5.95
CA ASP A 41 -17.14 -4.62 -7.26
C ASP A 41 -16.78 -3.50 -8.27
N ASN A 42 -17.77 -2.74 -8.76
CA ASN A 42 -17.58 -1.65 -9.71
C ASN A 42 -16.73 -0.46 -9.20
N LYS A 43 -16.50 -0.36 -7.89
CA LYS A 43 -15.64 0.66 -7.27
C LYS A 43 -14.19 0.23 -7.18
N PHE A 44 -13.86 -1.05 -7.40
CA PHE A 44 -12.53 -1.60 -7.16
C PHE A 44 -11.43 -0.91 -8.01
N ASP A 45 -11.69 -0.64 -9.29
CA ASP A 45 -10.69 0.02 -10.15
C ASP A 45 -10.39 1.46 -9.71
N SER A 46 -11.41 2.19 -9.26
CA SER A 46 -11.24 3.55 -8.72
C SER A 46 -10.53 3.53 -7.37
N PHE A 47 -10.83 2.52 -6.55
CA PHE A 47 -10.15 2.26 -5.29
C PHE A 47 -8.65 2.00 -5.50
N MET A 48 -8.29 1.10 -6.43
CA MET A 48 -6.89 0.78 -6.71
C MET A 48 -6.11 2.01 -7.20
N LYS A 49 -6.72 2.88 -8.01
CA LYS A 49 -6.10 4.15 -8.42
C LYS A 49 -5.81 5.06 -7.21
N ALA A 50 -6.77 5.22 -6.31
CA ALA A 50 -6.59 6.01 -5.09
C ALA A 50 -5.54 5.39 -4.16
N PHE A 51 -5.51 4.06 -4.04
CA PHE A 51 -4.51 3.32 -3.28
C PHE A 51 -3.10 3.57 -3.84
N TYR A 52 -2.89 3.45 -5.15
CA TYR A 52 -1.59 3.75 -5.76
C TYR A 52 -1.21 5.22 -5.63
N GLN A 53 -2.15 6.16 -5.69
CA GLN A 53 -1.88 7.57 -5.44
C GLN A 53 -1.37 7.79 -4.01
N CYS A 54 -2.00 7.12 -3.03
CA CYS A 54 -1.55 7.12 -1.65
C CYS A 54 -0.11 6.56 -1.53
N CYS A 55 0.15 5.35 -2.05
CA CYS A 55 1.45 4.69 -1.95
C CYS A 55 2.59 5.40 -2.69
N ASN A 56 2.29 6.15 -3.76
CA ASN A 56 3.28 6.91 -4.54
C ASN A 56 3.49 8.35 -4.03
N SER A 57 2.94 8.69 -2.86
CA SER A 57 3.12 10.02 -2.26
C SER A 57 4.58 10.26 -1.89
N LEU A 58 5.12 11.40 -2.30
CA LEU A 58 6.53 11.76 -2.06
C LEU A 58 6.79 12.38 -0.68
N SER A 59 5.74 12.59 0.13
CA SER A 59 5.86 13.14 1.47
C SER A 59 4.80 12.57 2.42
N ILE A 60 5.16 12.49 3.70
CA ILE A 60 4.29 11.98 4.77
C ILE A 60 2.97 12.77 4.86
N PRO A 61 2.95 14.12 4.82
CA PRO A 61 1.69 14.86 4.90
C PRO A 61 0.73 14.59 3.72
N ILE A 62 1.29 14.37 2.52
CA ILE A 62 0.49 14.05 1.33
C ILE A 62 -0.05 12.62 1.44
N PHE A 63 0.77 11.69 1.93
CA PHE A 63 0.33 10.33 2.22
C PHE A 63 -0.83 10.31 3.22
N GLU A 64 -0.69 10.99 4.37
CA GLU A 64 -1.73 11.03 5.41
C GLU A 64 -3.05 11.62 4.88
N HIS A 65 -2.96 12.64 4.02
CA HIS A 65 -4.12 13.22 3.37
C HIS A 65 -4.82 12.20 2.45
N TYR A 66 -4.10 11.58 1.53
CA TYR A 66 -4.69 10.58 0.62
C TYR A 66 -5.16 9.33 1.34
N TRP A 67 -4.50 8.95 2.43
CA TRP A 67 -4.93 7.84 3.27
C TRP A 67 -6.27 8.13 3.96
N ALA A 68 -6.44 9.34 4.51
CA ALA A 68 -7.70 9.78 5.08
C ALA A 68 -8.82 9.81 4.02
N GLU A 69 -8.53 10.30 2.80
CA GLU A 69 -9.49 10.26 1.70
C GLU A 69 -9.84 8.84 1.27
N LEU A 70 -8.86 7.92 1.23
CA LEU A 70 -9.06 6.52 0.87
C LEU A 70 -10.01 5.83 1.87
N ILE A 71 -9.81 6.06 3.17
CA ILE A 71 -10.68 5.52 4.22
C ILE A 71 -12.10 6.10 4.14
N GLN A 72 -12.23 7.41 3.93
CA GLN A 72 -13.54 8.07 3.88
C GLN A 72 -14.35 7.68 2.64
N ASN A 73 -13.71 7.60 1.48
CA ASN A 73 -14.40 7.31 0.21
C ASN A 73 -14.72 5.82 0.03
N TYR A 74 -13.98 4.94 0.72
CA TYR A 74 -14.15 3.49 0.63
C TYR A 74 -14.35 2.89 2.02
N PHE A 75 -15.40 3.34 2.72
CA PHE A 75 -15.78 2.83 4.05
C PHE A 75 -15.95 1.30 4.08
N ASP A 76 -16.44 0.71 2.98
CA ASP A 76 -16.56 -0.75 2.86
C ASP A 76 -15.18 -1.45 2.92
N ALA A 77 -14.09 -0.76 2.60
CA ALA A 77 -12.72 -1.28 2.67
C ALA A 77 -11.95 -0.79 3.90
N SER A 78 -12.44 0.22 4.65
CA SER A 78 -11.68 0.88 5.70
C SER A 78 -11.26 -0.04 6.82
N ASP A 79 -12.14 -0.94 7.25
CA ASP A 79 -11.84 -1.88 8.35
C ASP A 79 -10.65 -2.78 7.97
N TYR A 80 -10.68 -3.33 6.75
CA TYR A 80 -9.59 -4.17 6.24
C TYR A 80 -8.28 -3.39 6.14
N LEU A 81 -8.33 -2.16 5.63
CA LEU A 81 -7.16 -1.30 5.50
C LEU A 81 -6.54 -0.95 6.86
N ILE A 82 -7.38 -0.54 7.82
CA ILE A 82 -6.93 -0.14 9.16
C ILE A 82 -6.30 -1.32 9.90
N GLU A 83 -6.89 -2.52 9.79
CA GLU A 83 -6.40 -3.73 10.48
C GLU A 83 -5.10 -4.29 9.86
N ASN A 84 -4.95 -4.21 8.53
CA ASN A 84 -3.88 -4.92 7.81
C ASN A 84 -2.73 -4.01 7.35
N LEU A 85 -2.88 -2.68 7.34
CA LEU A 85 -1.85 -1.74 6.87
C LEU A 85 -1.24 -0.83 7.96
N ASN A 86 -1.90 -0.61 9.11
CA ASN A 86 -1.29 0.15 10.23
C ASN A 86 -0.19 -0.62 10.99
N SER A 87 0.09 -1.87 10.60
CA SER A 87 1.05 -2.75 11.28
C SER A 87 2.44 -2.79 10.64
N TYR A 88 2.69 -1.93 9.64
CA TYR A 88 3.98 -1.82 8.92
C TYR A 88 4.69 -0.50 9.21
#